data_AF-A0A956CXT0-F1
#
_entry.id   AF-A0A956CXT0-F1
#
_cell.length_a   1.000
_cell.length_b   1.000
_cell.length_c   1.000
_cell.angle_alpha   90.00
_cell.angle_beta   90.00
_cell.angle_gamma   90.00
#
_symmetry.space_group_name_H-M   'P 1'
#
loop_
_entity.id
_entity.type
_entity.pdbx_description
1 polymer ?
#
loop_
_entity_poly.entity_id
_entity_poly.type
_entity_poly.pdbx_seq_one_letter_code
_entity_poly.pdbx_strand_id
1 'polypeptide(L)'
;MLSVRPVPHLLAALALATACTPDPHGLAWGVRFRSADDQARAAVVRLSIGRGACESDDLYIAEVDVGSSTMVAMPPLLEPGSYCFAGRVRDASCVVYARGVREVELPTDESPLIVFLEPVAETMDCEAGCVAGRCDDMDPRDAAAADGGDDAGATDGGVDASAGRPDGAVADAAVVDAAMVDAATDAGLVCTGSRLDCDGMASNGCETDISRDPLHCGGCGRSCGEAECMFASCRCNGGLTYDGAGGCVDTTEDPRHCGTVGHACADLEYCVASSCVCRPGLTPDGSGGCVDLRSDPRNCGDLGTDCSTMGSMTACRGTCEDRCNTMQTDCSRACVDTSSDVMHCGACGMACDHDELCLASGCRRYEPAPCDACPCPTCPTSLPNCRVYGDNVICHAG
;
A
#
# COMPACT_ATOMS: atom_id res chain seq x y z
N MET A 1 26.95 53.66 -2.02
CA MET A 1 28.06 54.04 -1.12
C MET A 1 27.46 54.40 0.23
N LEU A 2 27.86 53.66 1.29
CA LEU A 2 27.67 53.96 2.72
C LEU A 2 26.22 54.13 3.22
N SER A 3 25.85 53.91 4.47
CA SER A 3 26.39 53.20 5.63
C SER A 3 25.36 53.44 6.73
N VAL A 4 24.88 52.35 7.33
CA VAL A 4 24.38 52.15 8.70
C VAL A 4 24.11 53.39 9.57
N ARG A 5 22.93 53.43 10.21
CA ARG A 5 22.84 53.75 11.65
C ARG A 5 21.83 52.84 12.40
N PRO A 6 22.09 52.54 13.70
CA PRO A 6 21.41 51.49 14.48
C PRO A 6 20.54 52.06 15.64
N VAL A 7 20.12 51.16 16.55
CA VAL A 7 19.77 51.34 18.00
C VAL A 7 18.24 51.36 18.31
N PRO A 8 17.71 50.86 19.46
CA PRO A 8 18.05 49.69 20.30
C PRO A 8 16.82 48.83 20.79
N HIS A 9 17.13 47.65 21.33
CA HIS A 9 16.47 46.90 22.41
C HIS A 9 14.97 47.09 22.73
N LEU A 10 14.20 46.01 22.54
CA LEU A 10 13.22 45.60 23.56
C LEU A 10 13.36 44.08 23.79
N LEU A 11 13.64 43.71 25.03
CA LEU A 11 13.53 42.34 25.53
C LEU A 11 12.06 41.90 25.48
N ALA A 12 11.80 40.76 24.85
CA ALA A 12 10.73 39.87 25.26
C ALA A 12 11.24 38.44 25.10
N ALA A 13 11.44 37.79 26.25
CA ALA A 13 11.68 36.36 26.30
C ALA A 13 10.47 35.65 25.68
N LEU A 14 10.70 34.91 24.60
CA LEU A 14 9.81 33.83 24.20
C LEU A 14 10.70 32.61 23.94
N ALA A 15 10.76 31.76 24.95
CA ALA A 15 11.22 30.40 24.78
C ALA A 15 10.24 29.69 23.84
N LEU A 16 10.57 29.68 22.54
CA LEU A 16 10.03 28.71 21.61
C LEU A 16 11.16 27.74 21.30
N ALA A 17 11.34 26.80 22.22
CA ALA A 17 11.85 25.49 21.86
C ALA A 17 10.76 24.80 21.03
N THR A 18 10.63 25.18 19.75
CA THR A 18 10.04 24.28 18.75
C THR A 18 11.16 23.39 18.26
N ALA A 19 11.57 22.46 19.12
CA ALA A 19 12.00 21.17 18.63
C ALA A 19 10.74 20.51 18.04
N CYS A 20 10.40 20.86 16.80
CA CYS A 20 9.76 19.88 15.95
C CYS A 20 10.84 18.82 15.76
N THR A 21 10.85 17.80 16.61
CA THR A 21 11.41 16.52 16.18
C THR A 21 10.59 16.15 14.96
N PRO A 22 11.17 16.10 13.75
CA PRO A 22 10.47 15.52 12.62
C PRO A 22 9.99 14.15 13.08
N ASP A 23 8.69 13.91 12.99
CA ASP A 23 8.10 12.60 13.19
C ASP A 23 8.91 11.66 12.29
N PRO A 24 9.49 10.55 12.79
CA PRO A 24 10.26 9.65 11.95
C PRO A 24 9.28 8.93 11.02
N HIS A 25 8.91 9.58 9.92
CA HIS A 25 8.26 8.95 8.80
C HIS A 25 9.14 7.79 8.37
N GLY A 26 8.58 6.58 8.35
CA GLY A 26 9.31 5.39 7.92
C GLY A 26 9.85 5.61 6.51
N LEU A 27 11.17 5.45 6.32
CA LEU A 27 11.79 5.53 5.01
C LEU A 27 11.44 4.27 4.21
N ALA A 28 10.49 4.37 3.29
CA ALA A 28 10.26 3.33 2.30
C ALA A 28 11.50 3.22 1.40
N TRP A 29 12.01 2.01 1.17
CA TRP A 29 13.14 1.78 0.26
C TRP A 29 13.05 0.40 -0.39
N GLY A 30 13.74 0.23 -1.51
CA GLY A 30 13.80 -1.05 -2.22
C GLY A 30 14.78 -1.04 -3.39
N VAL A 31 14.79 -2.14 -4.14
CA VAL A 31 15.60 -2.29 -5.35
C VAL A 31 14.71 -2.37 -6.59
N ARG A 32 15.22 -1.94 -7.74
CA ARG A 32 14.50 -2.03 -9.01
C ARG A 32 15.43 -2.48 -10.14
N PHE A 33 14.97 -3.45 -10.93
CA PHE A 33 15.65 -3.84 -12.16
C PHE A 33 15.42 -2.80 -13.25
N ARG A 34 16.43 -2.55 -14.08
CA ARG A 34 16.27 -1.74 -15.30
C ARG A 34 15.70 -2.52 -16.48
N SER A 35 15.83 -3.85 -16.46
CA SER A 35 15.38 -4.76 -17.51
C SER A 35 14.42 -5.80 -16.95
N ALA A 36 13.31 -6.03 -17.65
CA ALA A 36 12.36 -7.10 -17.32
C ALA A 36 12.99 -8.50 -17.47
N ASP A 37 13.91 -8.66 -18.42
CA ASP A 37 14.62 -9.93 -18.63
C ASP A 37 15.55 -10.24 -17.45
N ASP A 38 16.22 -9.21 -16.91
CA ASP A 38 17.03 -9.37 -15.71
C ASP A 38 16.18 -9.65 -14.48
N GLN A 39 14.98 -9.09 -14.37
CA GLN A 39 14.06 -9.41 -13.28
C GLN A 39 13.56 -10.86 -13.37
N ALA A 40 13.22 -11.33 -14.57
CA ALA A 40 12.70 -12.69 -14.78
C ALA A 40 13.72 -13.79 -14.47
N ARG A 41 15.03 -13.48 -14.56
CA ARG A 41 16.12 -14.39 -14.20
C ARG A 41 16.39 -14.47 -12.70
N ALA A 42 15.90 -13.51 -11.92
CA ALA A 42 16.25 -13.39 -10.51
C ALA A 42 15.57 -14.51 -9.70
N ALA A 43 16.36 -15.18 -8.85
CA ALA A 43 15.84 -16.16 -7.89
C ALA A 43 15.86 -15.58 -6.46
N VAL A 44 16.97 -14.94 -6.07
CA VAL A 44 17.11 -14.34 -4.73
C VAL A 44 17.76 -12.97 -4.82
N VAL A 45 17.20 -11.99 -4.10
CA VAL A 45 17.78 -10.66 -3.90
C VAL A 45 18.27 -10.55 -2.46
N ARG A 46 19.57 -10.34 -2.28
CA ARG A 46 20.15 -9.93 -1.01
C ARG A 46 20.10 -8.41 -0.90
N LEU A 47 19.38 -7.92 0.09
CA LEU A 47 19.28 -6.52 0.48
C LEU A 47 20.26 -6.26 1.62
N SER A 48 21.00 -5.16 1.58
CA SER A 48 21.81 -4.74 2.72
C SER A 48 21.82 -3.23 2.95
N ILE A 49 22.05 -2.85 4.20
CA ILE A 49 22.28 -1.46 4.61
C ILE A 49 23.60 -1.42 5.39
N GLY A 50 24.55 -0.61 4.93
CA GLY A 50 25.83 -0.34 5.61
C GLY A 50 25.89 1.06 6.22
N ARG A 51 26.76 1.28 7.21
CA ARG A 51 27.06 2.63 7.74
C ARG A 51 28.14 3.31 6.91
N GLY A 52 27.85 4.51 6.42
CA GLY A 52 28.76 5.30 5.60
C GLY A 52 28.77 4.83 4.15
N ALA A 53 29.93 4.96 3.51
CA ALA A 53 30.12 4.61 2.11
C ALA A 53 29.93 3.09 1.85
N CYS A 54 29.62 2.74 0.60
CA CYS A 54 29.25 1.39 0.15
C CYS A 54 30.34 0.30 0.20
N GLU A 55 31.35 0.47 1.05
CA GLU A 55 32.42 -0.50 1.36
C GLU A 55 32.50 -0.83 2.86
N SER A 56 31.49 -0.45 3.64
CA SER A 56 31.39 -0.72 5.08
C SER A 56 30.75 -2.07 5.42
N ASP A 57 30.86 -2.48 6.69
CA ASP A 57 30.09 -3.62 7.22
C ASP A 57 28.58 -3.40 7.13
N ASP A 58 27.85 -4.46 6.76
CA ASP A 58 26.39 -4.46 6.69
C ASP A 58 25.80 -4.42 8.13
N LEU A 59 25.00 -3.41 8.44
CA LEU A 59 24.16 -3.36 9.65
C LEU A 59 22.91 -4.23 9.55
N TYR A 60 22.44 -4.40 8.32
CA TYR A 60 21.21 -5.10 8.00
C TYR A 60 21.44 -5.93 6.76
N ILE A 61 21.02 -7.19 6.82
CA ILE A 61 21.04 -8.12 5.70
C ILE A 61 19.70 -8.82 5.67
N ALA A 62 19.17 -8.95 4.46
CA ALA A 62 17.98 -9.71 4.19
C ALA A 62 18.12 -10.44 2.86
N GLU A 63 17.57 -11.64 2.78
CA GLU A 63 17.47 -12.39 1.52
C GLU A 63 16.02 -12.62 1.17
N VAL A 64 15.64 -12.20 -0.04
CA VAL A 64 14.26 -12.22 -0.52
C VAL A 64 14.18 -13.10 -1.76
N ASP A 65 13.36 -14.13 -1.71
CA ASP A 65 13.10 -14.98 -2.86
C ASP A 65 12.18 -14.24 -3.84
N VAL A 66 12.59 -14.11 -5.10
CA VAL A 66 11.86 -13.34 -6.10
C VAL A 66 10.60 -14.11 -6.52
N GLY A 67 9.45 -13.44 -6.43
CA GLY A 67 8.15 -14.07 -6.67
C GLY A 67 7.56 -14.78 -5.46
N SER A 68 8.22 -14.72 -4.30
CA SER A 68 7.67 -15.14 -3.01
C SER A 68 7.13 -13.94 -2.23
N SER A 69 6.07 -14.13 -1.44
CA SER A 69 5.57 -13.15 -0.47
C SER A 69 6.38 -13.16 0.84
N THR A 70 7.69 -13.45 0.78
CA THR A 70 8.53 -13.59 1.98
C THR A 70 8.61 -12.26 2.71
N MET A 71 8.06 -12.21 3.94
CA MET A 71 8.23 -11.05 4.81
C MET A 71 9.66 -10.95 5.28
N VAL A 72 10.25 -9.79 5.05
CA VAL A 72 11.62 -9.48 5.43
C VAL A 72 11.61 -8.75 6.76
N ALA A 73 12.49 -9.13 7.69
CA ALA A 73 12.65 -8.41 8.94
C ALA A 73 12.92 -6.92 8.66
N MET A 74 12.26 -6.02 9.39
CA MET A 74 12.51 -4.59 9.22
C MET A 74 13.94 -4.24 9.65
N PRO A 75 14.61 -3.30 8.95
CA PRO A 75 15.90 -2.81 9.40
C PRO A 75 15.78 -2.09 10.76
N PRO A 76 16.87 -2.03 11.54
CA PRO A 76 16.88 -1.25 12.77
C PRO A 76 16.59 0.23 12.48
N LEU A 77 16.12 0.95 13.51
CA LEU A 77 15.97 2.40 13.42
C LEU A 77 17.34 3.03 13.10
N LEU A 78 17.42 3.75 11.98
CA LEU A 78 18.64 4.41 11.52
C LEU A 78 18.72 5.82 12.14
N GLU A 79 19.81 6.10 12.84
CA GLU A 79 20.10 7.45 13.33
C GLU A 79 20.54 8.36 12.16
N PRO A 80 20.42 9.70 12.26
CA PRO A 80 20.94 10.61 11.22
C PRO A 80 22.41 10.34 10.88
N GLY A 81 22.74 10.33 9.59
CA GLY A 81 24.09 10.06 9.07
C GLY A 81 24.10 9.45 7.68
N SER A 82 25.30 9.15 7.16
CA SER A 82 25.50 8.50 5.86
C SER A 82 25.25 6.98 5.94
N TYR A 83 24.49 6.45 5.00
CA TYR A 83 24.22 5.02 4.85
C TYR A 83 24.33 4.59 3.39
N CYS A 84 24.73 3.34 3.17
CA CYS A 84 24.66 2.72 1.87
C CYS A 84 23.54 1.68 1.82
N PHE A 85 22.61 1.85 0.89
CA PHE A 85 21.57 0.87 0.56
C PHE A 85 22.03 0.07 -0.64
N ALA A 86 22.02 -1.26 -0.55
CA ALA A 86 22.56 -2.12 -1.58
C ALA A 86 21.62 -3.29 -1.90
N GLY A 87 21.68 -3.72 -3.15
CA GLY A 87 21.02 -4.92 -3.66
C GLY A 87 21.99 -5.77 -4.44
N ARG A 88 21.99 -7.07 -4.19
CA ARG A 88 22.74 -8.09 -4.95
C ARG A 88 21.78 -9.19 -5.38
N VAL A 89 21.79 -9.52 -6.66
CA VAL A 89 20.86 -10.50 -7.25
C VAL A 89 21.60 -11.76 -7.62
N ARG A 90 21.01 -12.91 -7.28
CA ARG A 90 21.41 -14.25 -7.74
C ARG A 90 20.31 -14.87 -8.59
N ASP A 91 20.72 -15.65 -9.58
CA ASP A 91 19.83 -16.58 -10.28
C ASP A 91 19.67 -17.90 -9.50
N ALA A 92 18.88 -18.84 -10.05
CA ALA A 92 18.62 -20.13 -9.41
C ALA A 92 19.88 -21.02 -9.28
N SER A 93 20.95 -20.70 -10.01
CA SER A 93 22.26 -21.36 -9.94
C SER A 93 23.23 -20.63 -9.02
N CYS A 94 22.74 -19.65 -8.24
CA CYS A 94 23.51 -18.81 -7.32
C CYS A 94 24.61 -17.98 -7.99
N VAL A 95 24.47 -17.71 -9.29
CA VAL A 95 25.34 -16.79 -10.01
C VAL A 95 24.84 -15.38 -9.78
N VAL A 96 25.72 -14.52 -9.26
CA VAL A 96 25.45 -13.09 -9.17
C VAL A 96 25.65 -12.46 -10.52
N TYR A 97 24.61 -11.82 -11.04
CA TYR A 97 24.62 -11.17 -12.35
C TYR A 97 24.18 -9.71 -12.31
N ALA A 98 23.60 -9.23 -11.20
CA ALA A 98 23.22 -7.82 -11.05
C ALA A 98 23.48 -7.30 -9.64
N ARG A 99 23.89 -6.04 -9.54
CA ARG A 99 24.14 -5.33 -8.27
C ARG A 99 23.74 -3.86 -8.40
N GLY A 100 23.43 -3.24 -7.28
CA GLY A 100 23.17 -1.81 -7.18
C GLY A 100 23.50 -1.31 -5.79
N VAL A 101 24.03 -0.09 -5.71
CA VAL A 101 24.32 0.58 -4.44
C VAL A 101 23.89 2.03 -4.51
N ARG A 102 23.46 2.59 -3.38
CA ARG A 102 23.06 3.99 -3.27
C ARG A 102 23.47 4.52 -1.90
N GLU A 103 24.36 5.51 -1.91
CA GLU A 103 24.74 6.25 -0.70
C GLU A 103 23.74 7.39 -0.46
N VAL A 104 23.23 7.49 0.77
CA VAL A 104 22.22 8.46 1.17
C VAL A 104 22.53 9.02 2.54
N GLU A 105 22.44 10.34 2.67
CA GLU A 105 22.52 11.04 3.95
C GLU A 105 21.13 11.12 4.57
N LEU A 106 20.96 10.67 5.81
CA LEU A 106 19.73 10.76 6.58
C LEU A 106 19.78 11.91 7.60
N PRO A 107 18.67 12.63 7.82
CA PRO A 107 17.36 12.44 7.21
C PRO A 107 17.32 12.90 5.74
N THR A 108 16.47 12.25 4.94
CA THR A 108 16.23 12.59 3.53
C THR A 108 14.74 12.78 3.29
N ASP A 109 14.39 13.70 2.40
CA ASP A 109 13.01 13.86 1.91
C ASP A 109 12.68 12.88 0.77
N GLU A 110 13.66 12.09 0.33
CA GLU A 110 13.48 11.11 -0.74
C GLU A 110 12.85 9.82 -0.21
N SER A 111 11.56 9.62 -0.48
CA SER A 111 10.86 8.36 -0.22
C SER A 111 9.86 8.05 -1.35
N PRO A 112 9.86 6.83 -1.93
CA PRO A 112 10.72 5.71 -1.59
C PRO A 112 12.14 5.83 -2.17
N LEU A 113 13.14 5.37 -1.41
CA LEU A 113 14.52 5.25 -1.86
C LEU A 113 14.70 4.01 -2.74
N ILE A 114 14.97 4.21 -4.03
CA ILE A 114 15.10 3.11 -5.00
C ILE A 114 16.57 2.92 -5.41
N VAL A 115 17.09 1.71 -5.18
CA VAL A 115 18.40 1.26 -5.66
C VAL A 115 18.23 0.56 -7.01
N PHE A 116 18.75 1.16 -8.09
CA PHE A 116 18.71 0.53 -9.40
C PHE A 116 19.77 -0.57 -9.51
N LEU A 117 19.35 -1.75 -9.96
CA LEU A 117 20.21 -2.90 -10.18
C LEU A 117 20.71 -2.89 -11.63
N GLU A 118 22.03 -2.94 -11.79
CA GLU A 118 22.71 -2.99 -13.07
C GLU A 118 23.44 -4.33 -13.26
N PRO A 119 23.53 -4.85 -14.51
CA PRO A 119 24.28 -6.05 -14.79
C PRO A 119 25.75 -5.94 -14.39
N VAL A 120 26.29 -6.99 -13.77
CA VAL A 120 27.70 -7.13 -13.42
C VAL A 120 28.28 -8.38 -14.07
N ALA A 121 29.62 -8.52 -14.03
CA ALA A 121 30.26 -9.75 -14.44
C ALA A 121 29.73 -10.93 -13.62
N GLU A 122 29.30 -11.99 -14.31
CA GLU A 122 28.70 -13.17 -13.69
C GLU A 122 29.72 -13.92 -12.83
N THR A 123 29.41 -14.08 -11.54
CA THR A 123 30.28 -14.76 -10.57
C THR A 123 29.46 -15.67 -9.68
N MET A 124 29.92 -16.91 -9.48
CA MET A 124 29.34 -17.82 -8.48
C MET A 124 29.49 -17.22 -7.08
N ASP A 125 28.38 -17.07 -6.35
CA ASP A 125 28.37 -16.45 -5.00
C ASP A 125 28.59 -17.48 -3.89
N CYS A 126 27.99 -18.67 -4.02
CA CYS A 126 28.01 -19.68 -2.97
C CYS A 126 29.23 -20.60 -3.07
N GLU A 127 29.91 -20.83 -1.95
CA GLU A 127 31.09 -21.69 -1.88
C GLU A 127 30.75 -23.15 -1.52
N ALA A 128 29.76 -23.37 -0.65
CA ALA A 128 29.46 -24.68 -0.04
C ALA A 128 28.30 -25.45 -0.71
N GLY A 129 27.36 -24.75 -1.35
CA GLY A 129 26.18 -25.34 -1.96
C GLY A 129 25.20 -24.28 -2.45
N CYS A 130 24.39 -24.64 -3.44
CA CYS A 130 23.36 -23.76 -4.01
C CYS A 130 22.07 -24.53 -4.20
N VAL A 131 20.99 -24.03 -3.60
CA VAL A 131 19.63 -24.55 -3.80
C VAL A 131 18.72 -23.38 -4.18
N ALA A 132 18.27 -23.36 -5.44
CA ALA A 132 17.33 -22.37 -5.97
C ALA A 132 17.75 -20.90 -5.71
N GLY A 133 19.05 -20.60 -5.81
CA GLY A 133 19.59 -19.27 -5.60
C GLY A 133 19.96 -18.93 -4.15
N ARG A 134 19.70 -19.82 -3.19
CA ARG A 134 20.13 -19.69 -1.79
C ARG A 134 21.42 -20.46 -1.54
N CYS A 135 22.34 -19.84 -0.80
CA CYS A 135 23.57 -20.48 -0.37
C CYS A 135 23.29 -21.41 0.82
N ASP A 136 23.82 -22.63 0.76
CA ASP A 136 23.82 -23.53 1.91
C ASP A 136 24.93 -23.10 2.87
N ASP A 137 24.64 -22.17 3.77
CA ASP A 137 25.53 -21.82 4.86
C ASP A 137 25.46 -22.91 5.95
N MET A 138 25.96 -24.11 5.65
CA MET A 138 26.23 -25.12 6.68
C MET A 138 27.42 -24.63 7.52
N ASP A 139 27.17 -24.18 8.75
CA ASP A 139 28.22 -24.01 9.75
C ASP A 139 28.97 -25.36 9.86
N PRO A 140 30.31 -25.41 9.66
CA PRO A 140 31.09 -26.63 9.82
C PRO A 140 30.94 -27.33 11.19
N ARG A 141 30.33 -26.67 12.18
CA ARG A 141 30.04 -27.23 13.51
C ARG A 141 28.78 -28.10 13.57
N ASP A 142 27.84 -27.94 12.64
CA ASP A 142 26.56 -28.67 12.64
C ASP A 142 26.62 -29.98 11.82
N ALA A 143 27.67 -30.17 11.02
CA ALA A 143 27.88 -31.38 10.21
C ALA A 143 28.25 -32.65 11.04
N ALA A 144 28.48 -32.52 12.36
CA ALA A 144 28.80 -33.64 13.24
C ALA A 144 27.59 -34.27 13.94
N ALA A 145 26.38 -33.72 13.77
CA ALA A 145 25.18 -34.20 14.47
C ALA A 145 24.30 -35.17 13.65
N ALA A 146 24.72 -35.51 12.43
CA ALA A 146 23.96 -36.40 11.54
C ALA A 146 24.75 -37.67 11.18
N ASP A 147 25.35 -38.35 12.17
CA ASP A 147 25.64 -39.78 12.05
C ASP A 147 25.65 -40.48 13.42
N GLY A 148 24.73 -41.43 13.59
CA GLY A 148 24.83 -42.53 14.56
C GLY A 148 24.03 -42.41 15.86
N GLY A 149 23.12 -43.37 16.08
CA GLY A 149 22.86 -43.87 17.44
C GLY A 149 21.47 -44.41 17.74
N ASP A 150 21.19 -45.64 17.30
CA ASP A 150 20.23 -46.54 17.96
C ASP A 150 20.67 -46.88 19.41
N ASP A 151 19.68 -47.28 20.20
CA ASP A 151 19.72 -48.07 21.44
C ASP A 151 20.10 -47.45 22.81
N ALA A 152 19.06 -47.45 23.66
CA ALA A 152 18.98 -48.00 25.02
C ALA A 152 19.94 -47.54 26.13
N GLY A 153 19.35 -47.18 27.28
CA GLY A 153 20.03 -47.31 28.57
C GLY A 153 19.52 -46.41 29.68
N ALA A 154 18.64 -46.95 30.52
CA ALA A 154 18.28 -46.38 31.81
C ALA A 154 19.48 -46.29 32.78
N THR A 155 19.48 -45.30 33.68
CA THR A 155 19.51 -45.48 35.15
C THR A 155 19.34 -44.13 35.88
N ASP A 156 18.32 -44.07 36.75
CA ASP A 156 18.40 -43.77 38.20
C ASP A 156 19.51 -42.82 38.70
N GLY A 157 19.07 -41.74 39.37
CA GLY A 157 19.86 -41.03 40.37
C GLY A 157 19.09 -39.87 41.01
N GLY A 158 18.26 -40.16 42.01
CA GLY A 158 17.55 -39.15 42.79
C GLY A 158 18.45 -38.47 43.84
N VAL A 159 18.16 -37.20 44.15
CA VAL A 159 18.29 -36.63 45.51
C VAL A 159 17.25 -35.53 45.72
N ASP A 160 16.67 -35.58 46.90
CA ASP A 160 15.59 -34.79 47.48
C ASP A 160 16.15 -33.50 48.10
N ALA A 161 15.46 -32.37 47.93
CA ALA A 161 15.63 -31.19 48.78
C ALA A 161 14.35 -30.32 48.75
N SER A 162 13.49 -30.58 49.73
CA SER A 162 12.40 -29.70 50.13
C SER A 162 12.91 -28.35 50.64
N ALA A 163 12.32 -27.24 50.19
CA ALA A 163 11.79 -26.14 51.04
C ALA A 163 11.60 -24.82 50.26
N GLY A 164 10.44 -24.18 50.45
CA GLY A 164 10.33 -22.72 50.38
C GLY A 164 9.41 -22.14 49.30
N ARG A 165 8.10 -22.07 49.61
CA ARG A 165 7.24 -20.95 49.18
C ARG A 165 7.30 -19.90 50.32
N PRO A 166 7.34 -18.60 50.02
CA PRO A 166 6.09 -17.89 49.77
C PRO A 166 6.12 -16.81 48.67
N ASP A 167 4.94 -16.70 48.04
CA ASP A 167 4.22 -15.53 47.51
C ASP A 167 4.96 -14.24 47.10
N GLY A 168 4.72 -13.84 45.84
CA GLY A 168 4.78 -12.43 45.44
C GLY A 168 5.16 -12.16 43.98
N ALA A 169 4.31 -12.53 43.01
CA ALA A 169 4.31 -11.88 41.69
C ALA A 169 2.93 -12.04 41.02
N VAL A 170 2.28 -10.91 40.79
CA VAL A 170 1.03 -10.78 40.03
C VAL A 170 1.30 -11.12 38.56
N ALA A 171 0.51 -12.04 38.02
CA ALA A 171 0.53 -12.40 36.61
C ALA A 171 -0.35 -11.43 35.80
N ASP A 172 0.19 -10.97 34.67
CA ASP A 172 -0.59 -10.51 33.54
C ASP A 172 -1.51 -11.64 33.05
N ALA A 173 -2.79 -11.33 32.92
CA ALA A 173 -3.71 -12.06 32.07
C ALA A 173 -4.78 -11.09 31.56
N ALA A 174 -4.56 -10.57 30.36
CA ALA A 174 -5.65 -10.08 29.52
C ALA A 174 -6.50 -11.28 29.13
N VAL A 175 -7.71 -11.33 29.67
CA VAL A 175 -8.79 -12.21 29.22
C VAL A 175 -9.22 -11.73 27.84
N VAL A 176 -8.92 -12.50 26.80
CA VAL A 176 -9.72 -12.52 25.57
C VAL A 176 -10.68 -13.69 25.68
N ASP A 177 -11.96 -13.37 25.56
CA ASP A 177 -13.10 -14.26 25.74
C ASP A 177 -13.09 -15.34 24.64
N ALA A 178 -12.76 -16.56 25.01
CA ALA A 178 -12.84 -17.73 24.16
C ALA A 178 -14.26 -18.31 24.25
N ALA A 179 -15.17 -17.75 23.46
CA ALA A 179 -16.51 -18.32 23.28
C ALA A 179 -16.88 -18.34 21.79
N MET A 180 -16.28 -19.28 21.06
CA MET A 180 -16.88 -19.88 19.87
C MET A 180 -16.77 -21.40 20.02
N VAL A 181 -17.63 -21.95 20.88
CA VAL A 181 -17.96 -23.37 20.89
C VAL A 181 -19.31 -23.47 20.21
N ASP A 182 -19.33 -23.72 18.91
CA ASP A 182 -20.46 -24.43 18.32
C ASP A 182 -19.93 -25.78 17.81
N ALA A 183 -20.45 -26.81 18.44
CA ALA A 183 -20.01 -28.19 18.31
C ALA A 183 -20.79 -28.84 17.16
N ALA A 184 -20.09 -29.26 16.11
CA ALA A 184 -20.53 -30.42 15.35
C ALA A 184 -20.08 -31.66 16.14
N THR A 185 -21.02 -32.29 16.83
CA THR A 185 -20.80 -33.53 17.56
C THR A 185 -20.64 -34.70 16.59
N ASP A 186 -19.42 -35.21 16.46
CA ASP A 186 -19.16 -36.64 16.55
C ASP A 186 -17.75 -36.91 17.16
N ALA A 187 -17.71 -37.86 18.09
CA ALA A 187 -16.53 -38.46 18.70
C ALA A 187 -15.38 -37.57 19.24
N GLY A 188 -15.62 -36.78 20.29
CA GLY A 188 -14.59 -36.45 21.32
C GLY A 188 -13.30 -35.75 20.87
N LEU A 189 -13.21 -35.33 19.61
CA LEU A 189 -12.06 -34.63 19.06
C LEU A 189 -12.09 -33.19 19.57
N VAL A 190 -11.11 -32.85 20.41
CA VAL A 190 -10.90 -31.48 20.88
C VAL A 190 -9.71 -30.91 20.12
N CYS A 191 -10.00 -30.05 19.14
CA CYS A 191 -8.98 -29.27 18.49
C CYS A 191 -8.51 -28.16 19.43
N THR A 192 -7.19 -27.96 19.51
CA THR A 192 -6.58 -26.91 20.33
C THR A 192 -5.79 -25.97 19.42
N GLY A 193 -5.71 -24.69 19.82
CA GLY A 193 -5.03 -23.66 19.02
C GLY A 193 -5.82 -23.28 17.76
N SER A 194 -5.12 -23.17 16.61
CA SER A 194 -5.67 -22.66 15.36
C SER A 194 -6.11 -23.72 14.36
N ARG A 195 -6.24 -24.99 14.78
CA ARG A 195 -6.70 -26.05 13.87
C ARG A 195 -8.16 -26.38 14.13
N LEU A 196 -8.93 -26.67 13.07
CA LEU A 196 -10.32 -27.12 13.11
C LEU A 196 -10.51 -28.37 12.25
N ASP A 197 -11.52 -29.16 12.63
CA ASP A 197 -12.13 -30.21 11.81
C ASP A 197 -13.18 -29.54 10.90
N CYS A 198 -12.83 -29.32 9.63
CA CYS A 198 -13.69 -28.61 8.69
C CYS A 198 -14.49 -29.52 7.76
N ASP A 199 -14.17 -30.81 7.72
CA ASP A 199 -14.94 -31.81 6.98
C ASP A 199 -15.92 -32.60 7.88
N GLY A 200 -15.86 -32.39 9.19
CA GLY A 200 -16.70 -33.01 10.21
C GLY A 200 -16.31 -34.47 10.52
N MET A 201 -15.14 -34.92 10.10
CA MET A 201 -14.68 -36.30 10.24
C MET A 201 -13.64 -36.46 11.36
N ALA A 202 -14.08 -36.51 12.61
CA ALA A 202 -13.20 -36.71 13.78
C ALA A 202 -12.12 -37.82 13.66
N SER A 203 -12.30 -38.81 12.77
CA SER A 203 -11.33 -39.85 12.45
C SER A 203 -10.04 -39.39 11.75
N ASN A 204 -10.02 -38.25 11.05
CA ASN A 204 -8.82 -37.73 10.36
C ASN A 204 -8.17 -36.54 11.09
N GLY A 205 -8.83 -35.97 12.10
CA GLY A 205 -8.24 -35.07 13.08
C GLY A 205 -8.62 -33.60 12.89
N CYS A 206 -7.68 -32.69 13.20
CA CYS A 206 -7.87 -31.24 13.03
C CYS A 206 -7.00 -30.79 11.85
N GLU A 207 -7.43 -31.13 10.65
CA GLU A 207 -6.64 -31.01 9.42
C GLU A 207 -6.44 -29.57 8.95
N THR A 208 -7.37 -28.67 9.26
CA THR A 208 -7.37 -27.32 8.69
C THR A 208 -6.78 -26.30 9.66
N ASP A 209 -5.73 -25.58 9.25
CA ASP A 209 -5.14 -24.50 10.05
C ASP A 209 -5.76 -23.14 9.69
N ILE A 210 -6.76 -22.73 10.47
CA ILE A 210 -7.53 -21.50 10.23
C ILE A 210 -6.75 -20.22 10.46
N SER A 211 -5.50 -20.29 10.94
CA SER A 211 -4.65 -19.11 11.09
C SER A 211 -4.00 -18.63 9.80
N ARG A 212 -3.92 -19.50 8.79
CA ARG A 212 -3.16 -19.27 7.55
C ARG A 212 -3.80 -19.85 6.29
N ASP A 213 -4.81 -20.71 6.42
CA ASP A 213 -5.53 -21.25 5.27
C ASP A 213 -6.46 -20.16 4.66
N PRO A 214 -6.21 -19.69 3.43
CA PRO A 214 -7.03 -18.66 2.78
C PRO A 214 -8.47 -19.09 2.46
N LEU A 215 -8.78 -20.39 2.49
CA LEU A 215 -10.13 -20.91 2.29
C LEU A 215 -10.89 -21.14 3.62
N HIS A 216 -10.18 -21.08 4.76
CA HIS A 216 -10.73 -21.37 6.08
C HIS A 216 -10.25 -20.35 7.14
N CYS A 217 -10.09 -19.09 6.76
CA CYS A 217 -9.45 -18.09 7.62
C CYS A 217 -10.32 -17.64 8.79
N GLY A 218 -9.87 -17.91 10.01
CA GLY A 218 -10.65 -17.66 11.23
C GLY A 218 -11.83 -18.60 11.45
N GLY A 219 -12.02 -19.59 10.57
CA GLY A 219 -13.11 -20.56 10.68
C GLY A 219 -13.35 -21.32 9.38
N CYS A 220 -13.99 -22.47 9.48
CA CYS A 220 -14.27 -23.33 8.32
C CYS A 220 -15.11 -22.60 7.25
N GLY A 221 -14.67 -22.68 5.99
CA GLY A 221 -15.35 -22.11 4.83
C GLY A 221 -15.25 -20.58 4.71
N ARG A 222 -14.46 -19.92 5.59
CA ARG A 222 -14.23 -18.47 5.52
C ARG A 222 -13.12 -18.15 4.53
N SER A 223 -13.47 -18.11 3.25
CA SER A 223 -12.52 -17.74 2.20
C SER A 223 -12.20 -16.24 2.22
N CYS A 224 -10.91 -15.90 2.04
CA CYS A 224 -10.43 -14.52 1.94
C CYS A 224 -10.45 -13.96 0.50
N GLY A 225 -10.81 -14.75 -0.50
CA GLY A 225 -10.79 -14.31 -1.89
C GLY A 225 -9.39 -13.85 -2.34
N GLU A 226 -9.27 -12.58 -2.69
CA GLU A 226 -8.03 -11.91 -3.11
C GLU A 226 -7.11 -11.54 -1.93
N ALA A 227 -7.63 -11.55 -0.70
CA ALA A 227 -6.87 -11.25 0.50
C ALA A 227 -6.12 -12.48 1.04
N GLU A 228 -5.11 -12.22 1.88
CA GLU A 228 -4.34 -13.27 2.54
C GLU A 228 -4.89 -13.56 3.94
N CYS A 229 -4.79 -14.82 4.38
CA CYS A 229 -5.10 -15.17 5.75
C CYS A 229 -3.89 -14.91 6.66
N MET A 230 -4.00 -13.90 7.53
CA MET A 230 -2.98 -13.56 8.50
C MET A 230 -3.56 -13.59 9.91
N PHE A 231 -3.02 -14.46 10.77
CA PHE A 231 -3.46 -14.60 12.17
C PHE A 231 -4.98 -14.78 12.29
N ALA A 232 -5.53 -15.69 11.47
CA ALA A 232 -6.95 -16.02 11.47
C ALA A 232 -7.87 -14.85 11.05
N SER A 233 -7.35 -13.86 10.33
CA SER A 233 -8.12 -12.76 9.73
C SER A 233 -7.68 -12.52 8.29
N CYS A 234 -8.65 -12.25 7.40
CA CYS A 234 -8.35 -11.84 6.03
C CYS A 234 -7.78 -10.43 6.03
N ARG A 235 -6.60 -10.25 5.42
CA ARG A 235 -5.91 -8.97 5.32
C ARG A 235 -5.36 -8.79 3.91
N CYS A 236 -5.44 -7.57 3.42
CA CYS A 236 -4.90 -7.21 2.13
C CYS A 236 -3.45 -6.72 2.27
N ASN A 237 -2.65 -6.95 1.23
CA ASN A 237 -1.30 -6.43 1.12
C ASN A 237 -1.28 -5.05 0.44
N GLY A 238 -0.12 -4.41 0.44
CA GLY A 238 0.11 -3.20 -0.37
C GLY A 238 -0.70 -1.97 0.07
N GLY A 239 -1.11 -1.88 1.34
CA GLY A 239 -1.88 -0.75 1.85
C GLY A 239 -3.37 -0.77 1.50
N LEU A 240 -3.85 -1.83 0.84
CA LEU A 240 -5.26 -2.01 0.52
C LEU A 240 -6.05 -2.44 1.77
N THR A 241 -7.35 -2.18 1.76
CA THR A 241 -8.28 -2.53 2.84
C THR A 241 -9.16 -3.70 2.42
N TYR A 242 -9.35 -4.67 3.32
CA TYR A 242 -10.24 -5.81 3.09
C TYR A 242 -11.71 -5.37 3.13
N ASP A 243 -12.47 -5.71 2.10
CA ASP A 243 -13.86 -5.27 1.95
C ASP A 243 -14.89 -6.09 2.78
N GLY A 244 -14.45 -7.17 3.41
CA GLY A 244 -15.31 -8.09 4.17
C GLY A 244 -15.94 -9.20 3.32
N ALA A 245 -15.88 -9.11 2.00
CA ALA A 245 -16.50 -10.00 1.03
C ALA A 245 -15.49 -10.79 0.17
N GLY A 246 -14.19 -10.58 0.38
CA GLY A 246 -13.12 -11.29 -0.33
C GLY A 246 -12.29 -10.40 -1.25
N GLY A 247 -12.58 -9.10 -1.32
CA GLY A 247 -11.88 -8.13 -2.15
C GLY A 247 -10.91 -7.25 -1.37
N CYS A 248 -9.93 -6.71 -2.09
CA CYS A 248 -8.97 -5.74 -1.59
C CYS A 248 -9.14 -4.42 -2.33
N VAL A 249 -9.53 -3.37 -1.60
CA VAL A 249 -9.88 -2.06 -2.17
C VAL A 249 -8.92 -0.97 -1.70
N ASP A 250 -8.61 -0.04 -2.59
CA ASP A 250 -7.78 1.11 -2.28
C ASP A 250 -8.64 2.23 -1.70
N THR A 251 -8.63 2.39 -0.38
CA THR A 251 -9.43 3.44 0.27
C THR A 251 -8.82 4.84 0.11
N THR A 252 -7.65 4.97 -0.49
CA THR A 252 -6.98 6.26 -0.68
C THR A 252 -7.36 6.92 -2.00
N GLU A 253 -7.72 6.13 -3.01
CA GLU A 253 -7.99 6.60 -4.38
C GLU A 253 -9.26 6.01 -5.04
N ASP A 254 -9.83 4.91 -4.53
CA ASP A 254 -11.07 4.35 -5.09
C ASP A 254 -12.27 5.23 -4.72
N PRO A 255 -12.96 5.84 -5.71
CA PRO A 255 -14.11 6.70 -5.44
C PRO A 255 -15.30 5.95 -4.83
N ARG A 256 -15.34 4.61 -4.86
CA ARG A 256 -16.38 3.78 -4.22
C ARG A 256 -16.05 3.39 -2.76
N HIS A 257 -14.81 3.58 -2.32
CA HIS A 257 -14.31 3.13 -1.02
C HIS A 257 -13.46 4.21 -0.30
N CYS A 258 -13.77 5.49 -0.51
CA CYS A 258 -12.90 6.58 -0.11
C CYS A 258 -12.81 6.75 1.42
N GLY A 259 -11.61 6.65 1.97
CA GLY A 259 -11.29 6.68 3.39
C GLY A 259 -11.74 5.46 4.20
N THR A 260 -12.86 4.85 3.83
CA THR A 260 -13.34 3.59 4.42
C THR A 260 -14.07 2.75 3.37
N VAL A 261 -14.09 1.43 3.56
CA VAL A 261 -14.81 0.51 2.68
C VAL A 261 -16.29 0.88 2.59
N GLY A 262 -16.77 1.05 1.36
CA GLY A 262 -18.17 1.32 1.03
C GLY A 262 -18.56 2.79 1.14
N HIS A 263 -17.60 3.67 1.45
CA HIS A 263 -17.83 5.10 1.43
C HIS A 263 -17.61 5.66 0.02
N ALA A 264 -18.66 5.61 -0.79
CA ALA A 264 -18.66 6.22 -2.12
C ALA A 264 -18.70 7.76 -2.01
N CYS A 265 -17.90 8.42 -2.84
CA CYS A 265 -17.96 9.86 -3.01
C CYS A 265 -19.24 10.29 -3.71
N ALA A 266 -19.65 11.55 -3.55
CA ALA A 266 -20.77 12.08 -4.32
C ALA A 266 -20.42 12.14 -5.81
N ASP A 267 -21.43 12.20 -6.69
CA ASP A 267 -21.25 12.15 -8.14
C ASP A 267 -20.29 13.25 -8.68
N LEU A 268 -20.10 14.35 -7.95
CA LEU A 268 -19.23 15.47 -8.35
C LEU A 268 -17.87 15.47 -7.67
N GLU A 269 -17.59 14.42 -6.94
CA GLU A 269 -16.39 14.24 -6.17
C GLU A 269 -15.58 13.06 -6.70
N TYR A 270 -14.31 13.04 -6.36
CA TYR A 270 -13.45 11.88 -6.55
C TYR A 270 -12.60 11.68 -5.29
N CYS A 271 -12.04 10.48 -5.14
CA CYS A 271 -11.22 10.16 -3.99
C CYS A 271 -9.76 10.54 -4.22
N VAL A 272 -9.21 11.31 -3.29
CA VAL A 272 -7.78 11.58 -3.21
C VAL A 272 -7.35 11.57 -1.75
N ALA A 273 -6.26 10.87 -1.46
CA ALA A 273 -5.69 10.78 -0.12
C ALA A 273 -6.74 10.48 0.98
N SER A 274 -7.65 9.53 0.70
CA SER A 274 -8.73 9.11 1.63
C SER A 274 -9.83 10.16 1.88
N SER A 275 -9.94 11.19 1.05
CA SER A 275 -10.98 12.21 1.15
C SER A 275 -11.71 12.39 -0.19
N CYS A 276 -13.03 12.48 -0.13
CA CYS A 276 -13.82 12.94 -1.25
C CYS A 276 -13.61 14.45 -1.43
N VAL A 277 -13.18 14.84 -2.62
CA VAL A 277 -12.99 16.25 -3.00
C VAL A 277 -13.62 16.48 -4.36
N CYS A 278 -13.92 17.74 -4.68
CA CYS A 278 -14.48 18.08 -5.99
C CYS A 278 -13.62 17.57 -7.13
N ARG A 279 -14.26 16.99 -8.14
CA ARG A 279 -13.61 16.52 -9.37
C ARG A 279 -12.79 17.64 -10.03
N PRO A 280 -11.73 17.31 -10.77
CA PRO A 280 -10.94 18.28 -11.51
C PRO A 280 -11.81 19.20 -12.37
N GLY A 281 -11.64 20.51 -12.19
CA GLY A 281 -12.41 21.54 -12.89
C GLY A 281 -13.69 22.00 -12.17
N LEU A 282 -14.07 21.36 -11.08
CA LEU A 282 -15.14 21.82 -10.18
C LEU A 282 -14.56 22.57 -8.98
N THR A 283 -15.37 23.47 -8.40
CA THR A 283 -14.99 24.31 -7.26
C THR A 283 -15.86 23.98 -6.05
N PRO A 284 -15.27 23.82 -4.85
CA PRO A 284 -16.05 23.68 -3.63
C PRO A 284 -16.89 24.93 -3.34
N ASP A 285 -18.16 24.76 -2.99
CA ASP A 285 -19.07 25.87 -2.67
C ASP A 285 -19.01 26.33 -1.20
N GLY A 286 -18.20 25.66 -0.38
CA GLY A 286 -18.04 25.92 1.06
C GLY A 286 -19.12 25.29 1.95
N SER A 287 -20.15 24.68 1.38
CA SER A 287 -21.18 23.90 2.08
C SER A 287 -21.01 22.39 1.96
N GLY A 288 -19.94 21.94 1.28
CA GLY A 288 -19.67 20.54 0.96
C GLY A 288 -20.20 20.12 -0.41
N GLY A 289 -20.66 21.07 -1.24
CA GLY A 289 -21.02 20.82 -2.64
C GLY A 289 -19.92 21.24 -3.60
N CYS A 290 -20.05 20.77 -4.85
CA CYS A 290 -19.15 21.12 -5.95
C CYS A 290 -19.93 21.80 -7.07
N VAL A 291 -19.38 22.89 -7.60
CA VAL A 291 -19.99 23.67 -8.68
C VAL A 291 -19.03 23.83 -9.86
N ASP A 292 -19.56 23.82 -11.09
CA ASP A 292 -18.78 24.13 -12.28
C ASP A 292 -18.91 25.63 -12.61
N LEU A 293 -17.87 26.41 -12.29
CA LEU A 293 -17.85 27.83 -12.59
C LEU A 293 -17.86 28.14 -14.09
N ARG A 294 -17.65 27.14 -14.95
CA ARG A 294 -17.64 27.33 -16.41
C ARG A 294 -19.02 27.20 -17.03
N SER A 295 -19.95 26.54 -16.36
CA SER A 295 -21.24 26.19 -16.95
C SER A 295 -22.43 26.54 -16.06
N ASP A 296 -22.25 26.70 -14.74
CA ASP A 296 -23.34 27.10 -13.85
C ASP A 296 -23.71 28.59 -14.02
N PRO A 297 -24.92 28.92 -14.52
CA PRO A 297 -25.34 30.31 -14.73
C PRO A 297 -25.49 31.13 -13.44
N ARG A 298 -25.51 30.49 -12.27
CA ARG A 298 -25.59 31.15 -10.96
C ARG A 298 -24.22 31.35 -10.29
N ASN A 299 -23.18 30.73 -10.81
CA ASN A 299 -21.82 30.74 -10.27
C ASN A 299 -20.78 30.97 -11.38
N CYS A 300 -21.11 31.77 -12.39
CA CYS A 300 -20.32 31.83 -13.61
C CYS A 300 -19.02 32.62 -13.44
N GLY A 301 -17.88 31.95 -13.56
CA GLY A 301 -16.54 32.53 -13.36
C GLY A 301 -16.13 32.65 -11.89
N ASP A 302 -17.06 33.00 -11.01
CA ASP A 302 -16.87 33.07 -9.56
C ASP A 302 -18.17 32.65 -8.83
N LEU A 303 -18.01 32.10 -7.62
CA LEU A 303 -19.14 31.74 -6.75
C LEU A 303 -20.08 32.94 -6.51
N GLY A 304 -21.39 32.72 -6.70
CA GLY A 304 -22.43 33.74 -6.55
C GLY A 304 -22.59 34.70 -7.74
N THR A 305 -21.84 34.52 -8.82
CA THR A 305 -21.99 35.32 -10.04
C THR A 305 -23.16 34.82 -10.88
N ASP A 306 -24.36 35.37 -10.63
CA ASP A 306 -25.58 35.03 -11.37
C ASP A 306 -25.75 35.89 -12.63
N CYS A 307 -25.59 35.25 -13.79
CA CYS A 307 -25.70 35.89 -15.10
C CYS A 307 -27.08 36.50 -15.34
N SER A 308 -28.15 35.93 -14.77
CA SER A 308 -29.51 36.48 -14.96
C SER A 308 -29.68 37.90 -14.40
N THR A 309 -28.77 38.35 -13.54
CA THR A 309 -28.76 39.71 -12.99
C THR A 309 -28.05 40.73 -13.90
N MET A 310 -27.32 40.28 -14.92
CA MET A 310 -26.48 41.10 -15.80
C MET A 310 -27.17 41.51 -17.11
N GLY A 311 -28.51 41.57 -17.12
CA GLY A 311 -29.30 42.02 -18.28
C GLY A 311 -29.43 40.95 -19.36
N SER A 312 -28.82 41.18 -20.54
CA SER A 312 -28.93 40.24 -21.67
C SER A 312 -27.94 39.08 -21.61
N MET A 313 -26.96 39.12 -20.71
CA MET A 313 -25.94 38.10 -20.55
C MET A 313 -26.47 36.97 -19.68
N THR A 314 -27.19 36.01 -20.28
CA THR A 314 -27.86 34.96 -19.50
C THR A 314 -27.12 33.62 -19.49
N ALA A 315 -26.19 33.40 -20.41
CA ALA A 315 -25.48 32.15 -20.60
C ALA A 315 -24.15 32.13 -19.84
N CYS A 316 -23.68 30.94 -19.43
CA CYS A 316 -22.40 30.78 -18.75
C CYS A 316 -21.41 29.96 -19.56
N ARG A 317 -20.21 30.53 -19.72
CA ARG A 317 -19.05 29.90 -20.37
C ARG A 317 -17.74 30.22 -19.62
N GLY A 318 -17.79 30.21 -18.28
CA GLY A 318 -16.73 30.75 -17.41
C GLY A 318 -16.78 32.25 -17.23
N THR A 319 -17.56 32.94 -18.07
CA THR A 319 -18.04 34.30 -17.85
C THR A 319 -19.47 34.39 -18.36
N CYS A 320 -20.21 35.39 -17.89
CA CYS A 320 -21.56 35.64 -18.39
C CYS A 320 -21.54 36.17 -19.82
N GLU A 321 -22.27 35.49 -20.71
CA GLU A 321 -22.38 35.78 -22.14
C GLU A 321 -23.86 35.90 -22.55
N ASP A 322 -24.14 36.49 -23.72
CA ASP A 322 -25.50 36.63 -24.24
C ASP A 322 -26.10 35.28 -24.66
N ARG A 323 -25.28 34.38 -25.21
CA ARG A 323 -25.67 33.05 -25.68
C ARG A 323 -24.46 32.12 -25.79
N CYS A 324 -24.72 30.82 -25.86
CA CYS A 324 -23.67 29.85 -26.17
C CYS A 324 -23.13 30.02 -27.59
N ASN A 325 -21.86 29.64 -27.78
CA ASN A 325 -21.26 29.58 -29.12
C ASN A 325 -21.84 28.41 -29.94
N THR A 326 -21.57 28.38 -31.25
CA THR A 326 -22.11 27.36 -32.17
C THR A 326 -21.54 25.95 -31.95
N MET A 327 -20.54 25.78 -31.09
CA MET A 327 -19.87 24.50 -30.82
C MET A 327 -20.22 23.92 -29.45
N GLN A 328 -21.09 24.57 -28.68
CA GLN A 328 -21.54 24.11 -27.37
C GLN A 328 -23.04 23.91 -27.37
N THR A 329 -23.49 22.99 -26.52
CA THR A 329 -24.90 22.74 -26.29
C THR A 329 -25.40 23.70 -25.22
N ASP A 330 -26.51 24.40 -25.50
CA ASP A 330 -27.21 25.22 -24.50
C ASP A 330 -28.07 24.32 -23.60
N CYS A 331 -27.59 24.09 -22.38
CA CYS A 331 -28.25 23.30 -21.37
C CYS A 331 -28.92 24.18 -20.33
N SER A 332 -29.95 24.92 -20.76
CA SER A 332 -30.67 25.89 -19.92
C SER A 332 -29.76 26.99 -19.39
N ARG A 333 -29.04 27.64 -20.33
CA ARG A 333 -28.02 28.69 -20.12
C ARG A 333 -26.65 28.21 -19.69
N ALA A 334 -26.48 26.93 -19.40
CA ALA A 334 -25.16 26.32 -19.26
C ALA A 334 -24.58 26.00 -20.64
N CYS A 335 -23.46 26.61 -21.02
CA CYS A 335 -22.80 26.32 -22.29
C CYS A 335 -21.78 25.20 -22.11
N VAL A 336 -22.17 23.99 -22.47
CA VAL A 336 -21.41 22.78 -22.15
C VAL A 336 -21.01 22.02 -23.41
N ASP A 337 -19.88 21.33 -23.34
CA ASP A 337 -19.48 20.35 -24.35
C ASP A 337 -19.92 18.96 -23.87
N THR A 338 -21.06 18.50 -24.36
CA THR A 338 -21.64 17.21 -23.96
C THR A 338 -20.77 16.00 -24.34
N SER A 339 -19.69 16.19 -25.10
CA SER A 339 -18.77 15.10 -25.42
C SER A 339 -17.73 14.80 -24.34
N SER A 340 -17.54 15.74 -23.41
CA SER A 340 -16.48 15.68 -22.38
C SER A 340 -16.91 16.18 -20.99
N ASP A 341 -18.06 16.84 -20.88
CA ASP A 341 -18.60 17.36 -19.63
C ASP A 341 -19.24 16.24 -18.80
N VAL A 342 -18.74 16.04 -17.58
CA VAL A 342 -19.20 14.98 -16.67
C VAL A 342 -20.62 15.21 -16.15
N MET A 343 -21.14 16.44 -16.20
CA MET A 343 -22.50 16.80 -15.77
C MET A 343 -23.53 16.75 -16.90
N HIS A 344 -23.05 16.71 -18.14
CA HIS A 344 -23.87 16.81 -19.33
C HIS A 344 -23.43 15.80 -20.40
N CYS A 345 -23.03 14.60 -19.99
CA CYS A 345 -22.42 13.63 -20.89
C CYS A 345 -23.44 13.04 -21.88
N GLY A 346 -23.27 13.38 -23.15
CA GLY A 346 -24.14 13.02 -24.27
C GLY A 346 -25.44 13.81 -24.38
N ALA A 347 -25.96 14.34 -23.27
CA ALA A 347 -27.09 15.27 -23.27
C ALA A 347 -27.12 16.14 -22.00
N CYS A 348 -27.92 17.20 -22.02
CA CYS A 348 -28.07 18.09 -20.88
C CYS A 348 -28.57 17.36 -19.63
N GLY A 349 -27.85 17.49 -18.51
CA GLY A 349 -28.23 16.92 -17.21
C GLY A 349 -27.98 15.42 -17.09
N MET A 350 -27.33 14.80 -18.09
CA MET A 350 -26.87 13.41 -18.01
C MET A 350 -25.51 13.38 -17.31
N ALA A 351 -25.52 13.48 -15.98
CA ALA A 351 -24.32 13.37 -15.19
C ALA A 351 -23.82 11.91 -15.16
N CYS A 352 -22.50 11.73 -15.14
CA CYS A 352 -21.87 10.43 -14.91
C CYS A 352 -21.69 10.16 -13.41
N ASP A 353 -21.70 8.88 -13.03
CA ASP A 353 -21.50 8.46 -11.64
C ASP A 353 -20.06 8.77 -11.15
N HIS A 354 -19.84 8.81 -9.83
CA HIS A 354 -18.54 9.14 -9.19
C HIS A 354 -17.34 8.32 -9.69
N ASP A 355 -17.56 7.09 -10.19
CA ASP A 355 -16.54 6.21 -10.78
C ASP A 355 -16.52 6.23 -12.31
N GLU A 356 -17.10 7.25 -12.94
CA GLU A 356 -17.19 7.41 -14.39
C GLU A 356 -16.62 8.73 -14.91
N LEU A 357 -16.14 8.68 -16.15
CA LEU A 357 -15.70 9.82 -16.96
C LEU A 357 -16.64 10.04 -18.14
N CYS A 358 -16.80 11.28 -18.58
CA CYS A 358 -17.40 11.55 -19.88
C CYS A 358 -16.36 11.43 -20.99
N LEU A 359 -16.49 10.40 -21.83
CA LEU A 359 -15.62 10.14 -22.98
C LEU A 359 -16.47 9.95 -24.23
N ALA A 360 -16.24 10.82 -25.22
CA ALA A 360 -16.93 10.77 -26.51
C ALA A 360 -18.47 10.67 -26.37
N SER A 361 -19.05 11.49 -25.48
CA SER A 361 -20.49 11.53 -25.18
C SER A 361 -21.07 10.31 -24.46
N GLY A 362 -20.22 9.47 -23.86
CA GLY A 362 -20.66 8.35 -23.03
C GLY A 362 -19.97 8.35 -21.66
N CYS A 363 -20.74 8.03 -20.61
CA CYS A 363 -20.17 7.75 -19.31
C CYS A 363 -19.43 6.42 -19.35
N ARG A 364 -18.17 6.44 -18.92
CA ARG A 364 -17.24 5.30 -18.95
C ARG A 364 -16.63 5.13 -17.57
N ARG A 365 -16.81 3.95 -16.99
CA ARG A 365 -16.15 3.59 -15.73
C ARG A 365 -14.63 3.71 -15.82
N TYR A 366 -14.05 4.14 -14.71
CA TYR A 366 -12.63 4.14 -14.46
C TYR A 366 -12.33 3.51 -13.09
N GLU A 367 -11.09 3.06 -12.91
CA GLU A 367 -10.58 2.57 -11.64
C GLU A 367 -9.16 3.14 -11.42
N PRO A 368 -8.69 3.24 -10.16
CA PRO A 368 -7.30 3.60 -9.87
C PRO A 368 -6.33 2.71 -10.64
N ALA A 369 -5.29 3.30 -11.21
CA ALA A 369 -4.30 2.56 -11.96
C ALA A 369 -3.22 1.98 -11.02
N PRO A 370 -2.72 0.76 -11.27
CA PRO A 370 -1.63 0.17 -10.49
C PRO A 370 -0.24 0.74 -10.86
N CYS A 371 -0.17 2.01 -11.22
CA CYS A 371 1.01 2.70 -11.73
C CYS A 371 0.89 4.21 -11.52
N ASP A 372 2.02 4.90 -11.39
CA ASP A 372 2.02 6.35 -11.07
C ASP A 372 2.10 7.25 -12.32
N ALA A 373 2.14 6.68 -13.53
CA ALA A 373 2.18 7.44 -14.79
C ALA A 373 1.66 6.65 -16.00
N CYS A 374 1.17 7.36 -17.02
CA CYS A 374 0.86 6.77 -18.33
C CYS A 374 2.08 6.82 -19.29
N PRO A 375 2.24 5.83 -20.18
CA PRO A 375 1.39 4.66 -20.39
C PRO A 375 1.50 3.64 -19.24
N CYS A 376 0.38 3.02 -18.88
CA CYS A 376 0.29 2.04 -17.81
C CYS A 376 0.05 0.64 -18.39
N PRO A 377 1.11 -0.16 -18.60
CA PRO A 377 0.97 -1.50 -19.19
C PRO A 377 0.26 -2.50 -18.27
N THR A 378 0.08 -2.16 -16.99
CA THR A 378 -0.58 -2.96 -15.97
C THR A 378 -2.08 -2.66 -15.82
N CYS A 379 -2.64 -1.77 -16.65
CA CYS A 379 -4.09 -1.57 -16.65
C CYS A 379 -4.84 -2.88 -16.97
N PRO A 380 -5.98 -3.15 -16.31
CA PRO A 380 -6.79 -4.32 -16.59
C PRO A 380 -7.23 -4.37 -18.05
N THR A 381 -7.37 -5.56 -18.62
CA THR A 381 -7.85 -5.72 -20.01
C THR A 381 -9.28 -5.20 -20.22
N SER A 382 -10.08 -5.13 -19.14
CA SER A 382 -11.41 -4.50 -19.12
C SER A 382 -11.36 -2.97 -19.19
N LEU A 383 -10.26 -2.36 -18.75
CA LEU A 383 -10.03 -0.91 -18.71
C LEU A 383 -8.64 -0.59 -19.31
N PRO A 384 -8.41 -0.86 -20.60
CA PRO A 384 -7.06 -0.95 -21.17
C PRO A 384 -6.37 0.39 -21.42
N ASN A 385 -7.08 1.51 -21.22
CA ASN A 385 -6.55 2.85 -21.47
C ASN A 385 -6.14 3.53 -20.17
N CYS A 386 -5.15 4.41 -20.23
CA CYS A 386 -4.62 5.14 -19.08
C CYS A 386 -4.73 6.65 -19.33
N ARG A 387 -5.07 7.40 -18.27
CA ARG A 387 -4.91 8.86 -18.25
C ARG A 387 -4.67 9.39 -16.84
N VAL A 388 -4.15 10.61 -16.76
CA VAL A 388 -4.10 11.39 -15.51
C VAL A 388 -5.46 12.05 -15.27
N TYR A 389 -5.97 11.97 -14.05
CA TYR A 389 -7.22 12.57 -13.61
C TYR A 389 -7.05 13.20 -12.22
N GLY A 390 -7.00 14.52 -12.18
CA GLY A 390 -6.56 15.23 -10.98
C GLY A 390 -5.09 14.89 -10.71
N ASP A 391 -4.83 14.42 -9.50
CA ASP A 391 -3.51 13.97 -9.06
C ASP A 391 -3.29 12.46 -9.24
N ASN A 392 -4.33 11.71 -9.65
CA ASN A 392 -4.28 10.25 -9.75
C ASN A 392 -4.04 9.81 -11.20
N VAL A 393 -3.54 8.58 -11.36
CA VAL A 393 -3.53 7.87 -12.63
C VAL A 393 -4.64 6.84 -12.61
N ILE A 394 -5.43 6.79 -13.68
CA ILE A 394 -6.61 5.92 -13.75
C ILE A 394 -6.61 5.08 -15.02
N CYS A 395 -7.13 3.87 -14.89
CA CYS A 395 -7.44 2.97 -16.00
C CYS A 395 -8.91 3.14 -16.39
N HIS A 396 -9.21 3.23 -17.68
CA HIS A 396 -10.60 3.44 -18.15
C HIS A 396 -10.94 2.67 -19.43
N ALA A 397 -12.24 2.49 -19.65
CA ALA A 397 -12.77 1.93 -20.89
C ALA A 397 -12.70 2.95 -22.05
N GLY A 398 -12.47 2.44 -23.27
CA GLY A 398 -12.35 3.25 -24.49
C GLY A 398 -13.66 3.82 -25.04
#